data_AF-A0A0L8HBC4-F1
#
_entry.id   AF-A0A0L8HBC4-F1
#
_cell.length_a   1.000
_cell.length_b   1.000
_cell.length_c   1.000
_cell.angle_alpha   90.00
_cell.angle_beta   90.00
_cell.angle_gamma   90.00
#
_symmetry.space_group_name_H-M   'P 1'
#
loop_
_entity.id
_entity.type
_entity.pdbx_description
1 polymer ?
#
loop_
_entity_poly.entity_id
_entity_poly.type
_entity_poly.pdbx_seq_one_letter_code
_entity_poly.pdbx_strand_id
1 'polypeptide(L)'
;SSSVDEDKEVLEDQLTRQLTREYLELLGVICMNKKPETEDNMDDMEVVSQGAATRDDTLSELGQMCMKTEDIYPFIFLCVYDGLLWRDSSTCHKCISLGWPVLKQMLADKTVTSAVAHHLLHAVLLGLKLHGQHEAGQAMLLSLGLQVYEVLRPLFPDIRLVMQQQIPYCTETSLKSFDDKVLHVAPQKQSDKRKKDAFKKLVSDIIGKNLGEHFKKERHFERLPPIFQLKNKLPSLDILDASESTGLANLFCVDATK
;
A
#
# COMPACT_ATOMS: atom_id res chain seq x y z
N SER A 1 -16.22 18.57 32.03
CA SER A 1 -15.06 17.72 32.38
C SER A 1 -14.64 16.90 31.17
N SER A 2 -15.56 16.24 30.46
CA SER A 2 -15.26 15.44 29.26
C SER A 2 -14.47 16.17 28.16
N SER A 3 -14.83 17.41 27.82
CA SER A 3 -14.14 18.16 26.75
C SER A 3 -12.68 18.49 27.07
N VAL A 4 -12.36 18.73 28.35
CA VAL A 4 -11.00 19.04 28.79
C VAL A 4 -10.12 17.78 28.75
N ASP A 5 -10.71 16.60 28.89
CA ASP A 5 -10.00 15.33 28.80
C ASP A 5 -9.82 14.90 27.34
N GLU A 6 -10.81 15.15 26.47
CA GLU A 6 -10.68 14.98 25.00
C GLU A 6 -9.55 15.85 24.42
N ASP A 7 -9.49 17.14 24.80
CA ASP A 7 -8.44 18.05 24.33
C ASP A 7 -7.04 17.62 24.77
N LYS A 8 -6.91 17.06 25.98
CA LYS A 8 -5.64 16.50 26.47
C LYS A 8 -5.23 15.25 25.71
N GLU A 9 -6.16 14.33 25.47
CA GLU A 9 -5.89 13.10 24.71
C GLU A 9 -5.41 13.43 23.29
N VAL A 10 -6.06 14.37 22.62
CA VAL A 10 -5.65 14.83 21.29
C VAL A 10 -4.27 15.49 21.33
N LEU A 11 -3.98 16.30 22.35
CA LEU A 11 -2.66 16.93 22.53
C LEU A 11 -1.55 15.88 22.73
N GLU A 12 -1.80 14.86 23.55
CA GLU A 12 -0.85 13.77 23.81
C GLU A 12 -0.60 12.92 22.57
N ASP A 13 -1.64 12.59 21.77
CA ASP A 13 -1.48 11.88 20.50
C ASP A 13 -0.64 12.71 19.52
N GLN A 14 -0.93 14.00 19.39
CA GLN A 14 -0.19 14.88 18.48
C GLN A 14 1.27 15.07 18.90
N LEU A 15 1.54 15.19 20.19
CA LEU A 15 2.90 15.27 20.73
C LEU A 15 3.67 13.97 20.45
N THR A 16 3.03 12.83 20.66
CA THR A 16 3.62 11.51 20.39
C THR A 16 3.97 11.36 18.91
N ARG A 17 3.05 11.73 18.00
CA ARG A 17 3.32 11.73 16.55
C ARG A 17 4.49 12.63 16.19
N GLN A 18 4.54 13.85 16.70
CA GLN A 18 5.64 14.77 16.40
C GLN A 18 6.98 14.21 16.89
N LEU A 19 7.02 13.71 18.14
CA LEU A 19 8.22 13.12 18.71
C LEU A 19 8.71 11.93 17.87
N THR A 20 7.81 11.03 17.46
CA THR A 20 8.16 9.88 16.61
C THR A 20 8.73 10.30 15.25
N ARG A 21 8.19 11.37 14.65
CA ARG A 21 8.69 11.92 13.38
C ARG A 21 10.09 12.50 13.53
N GLU A 22 10.32 13.33 14.56
CA GLU A 22 11.64 13.92 14.82
C GLU A 22 12.69 12.84 15.12
N TYR A 23 12.32 11.81 15.87
CA TYR A 23 13.22 10.69 16.17
C TYR A 23 13.61 9.92 14.90
N LEU A 24 12.66 9.65 14.01
CA LEU A 24 12.96 8.99 12.73
C LEU A 24 13.71 9.89 11.75
N GLU A 25 13.53 11.21 11.84
CA GLU A 25 14.33 12.15 11.07
C GLU A 25 15.79 12.12 11.54
N LEU A 26 16.02 12.13 12.86
CA LEU A 26 17.34 11.93 13.45
C LEU A 26 17.96 10.60 13.00
N LEU A 27 17.23 9.49 13.06
CA LEU A 27 17.70 8.21 12.55
C LEU A 27 18.01 8.28 11.05
N GLY A 28 17.20 9.00 10.27
CA GLY A 28 17.47 9.26 8.86
C GLY A 28 18.80 9.96 8.61
N VAL A 29 19.11 11.00 9.39
CA VAL A 29 20.38 11.74 9.31
C VAL A 29 21.57 10.88 9.74
N ILE A 30 21.40 10.05 10.77
CA ILE A 30 22.45 9.12 11.23
C ILE A 30 22.72 8.05 10.19
N CYS A 31 21.66 7.44 9.63
CA CYS A 31 21.75 6.23 8.82
C CYS A 31 21.95 6.48 7.33
N MET A 32 21.60 7.65 6.80
CA MET A 32 21.65 7.94 5.36
C MET A 32 22.55 9.13 5.06
N ASN A 33 23.31 9.02 3.97
CA ASN A 33 24.01 10.17 3.42
C ASN A 33 22.98 11.13 2.82
N LYS A 34 22.96 12.39 3.26
CA LYS A 34 22.27 13.44 2.51
C LYS A 34 22.99 13.58 1.18
N LYS A 35 22.26 13.42 0.06
CA LYS A 35 22.80 13.88 -1.22
C LYS A 35 23.03 15.38 -1.08
N PRO A 36 24.21 15.91 -1.46
CA PRO A 36 24.38 17.36 -1.51
C PRO A 36 23.29 17.90 -2.44
N GLU A 37 22.52 18.86 -1.93
CA GLU A 37 21.61 19.63 -2.75
C GLU A 37 22.49 20.41 -3.73
N THR A 38 22.65 19.90 -4.95
CA THR A 38 23.11 20.74 -6.05
C THR A 38 22.05 21.81 -6.23
N GLU A 39 22.34 23.01 -5.77
CA GLU A 39 21.68 24.26 -6.15
C GLU A 39 21.79 24.39 -7.68
N ASP A 40 20.85 23.80 -8.42
CA ASP A 40 20.65 24.13 -9.83
C ASP A 40 19.16 24.03 -10.19
N ASN A 41 18.63 25.21 -10.52
CA ASN A 41 17.36 25.54 -11.16
C ASN A 41 16.05 25.44 -10.35
N MET A 42 15.70 26.61 -9.79
CA MET A 42 14.33 27.15 -9.85
C MET A 42 13.81 27.14 -11.31
N ASP A 43 12.49 26.98 -11.45
CA ASP A 43 11.72 26.82 -12.70
C ASP A 43 11.85 25.48 -13.42
N ASP A 44 11.05 24.48 -13.00
CA ASP A 44 9.87 24.10 -13.79
C ASP A 44 8.92 23.24 -12.95
N MET A 45 7.63 23.55 -13.10
CA MET A 45 6.51 22.85 -12.49
C MET A 45 6.28 21.55 -13.31
N GLU A 46 5.98 20.45 -12.62
CA GLU A 46 5.75 19.12 -13.19
C GLU A 46 7.00 18.34 -13.64
N VAL A 47 7.74 17.81 -12.66
CA VAL A 47 8.47 16.55 -12.85
C VAL A 47 7.84 15.50 -11.96
N VAL A 48 6.92 14.73 -12.54
CA VAL A 48 6.59 13.39 -12.06
C VAL A 48 7.93 12.67 -11.92
N SER A 49 8.36 12.38 -10.68
CA SER A 49 9.56 11.61 -10.40
C SER A 49 9.33 10.14 -10.77
N GLN A 50 9.14 9.88 -12.06
CA GLN A 50 9.44 8.62 -12.73
C GLN A 50 10.92 8.64 -13.06
N GLY A 51 11.71 8.10 -12.14
CA GLY A 51 13.13 7.91 -12.35
C GLY A 51 13.67 7.12 -11.19
N ALA A 52 14.09 5.90 -11.45
CA ALA A 52 14.99 5.15 -10.60
C ALA A 52 16.31 5.93 -10.51
N ALA A 53 16.32 7.06 -9.80
CA ALA A 53 17.54 7.60 -9.25
C ALA A 53 18.02 6.52 -8.30
N THR A 54 19.20 5.97 -8.58
CA THR A 54 19.93 5.10 -7.68
C THR A 54 19.99 5.81 -6.32
N ARG A 55 19.03 5.46 -5.45
CA ARG A 55 19.19 5.62 -4.02
C ARG A 55 20.37 4.73 -3.71
N ASP A 56 21.38 5.32 -3.12
CA ASP A 56 22.45 4.53 -2.56
C ASP A 56 21.79 3.70 -1.46
N ASP A 57 21.46 2.43 -1.76
CA ASP A 57 20.77 1.50 -0.86
C ASP A 57 21.74 1.00 0.22
N THR A 58 22.63 1.88 0.68
CA THR A 58 23.67 1.64 1.65
C THR A 58 23.55 2.66 2.76
N LEU A 59 23.87 2.22 3.97
CA LEU A 59 23.93 3.11 5.12
C LEU A 59 25.16 4.01 5.02
N SER A 60 25.07 5.22 5.57
CA SER A 60 26.23 6.07 5.81
C SER A 60 27.28 5.35 6.66
N GLU A 61 28.52 5.84 6.67
CA GLU A 61 29.58 5.26 7.52
C GLU A 61 29.19 5.25 9.00
N LEU A 62 28.56 6.33 9.49
CA LEU A 62 28.04 6.41 10.85
C LEU A 62 26.92 5.38 11.08
N GLY A 63 25.98 5.26 10.15
CA GLY A 63 24.90 4.27 10.20
C GLY A 63 25.44 2.85 10.28
N GLN A 64 26.47 2.52 9.49
CA GLN A 64 27.15 1.22 9.56
C GLN A 64 27.83 0.99 10.91
N MET A 65 28.47 2.00 11.49
CA MET A 65 29.06 1.89 12.84
C MET A 65 28.00 1.67 13.92
N CYS A 66 26.87 2.38 13.85
CA CYS A 66 25.75 2.19 14.78
C CYS A 66 25.17 0.77 14.67
N MET A 67 25.01 0.24 13.45
CA MET A 67 24.50 -1.11 13.22
C MET A 67 25.45 -2.23 13.68
N LYS A 68 26.76 -1.94 13.79
CA LYS A 68 27.76 -2.87 14.34
C LYS A 68 27.85 -2.85 15.87
N THR A 69 27.22 -1.88 16.52
CA THR A 69 27.27 -1.74 17.98
C THR A 69 26.12 -2.53 18.61
N GLU A 70 26.44 -3.56 19.39
CA GLU A 70 25.48 -4.51 19.97
C GLU A 70 24.37 -3.84 20.81
N ASP A 71 24.71 -2.76 21.51
CA ASP A 71 23.77 -2.02 22.35
C ASP A 71 22.87 -1.04 21.59
N ILE A 72 23.12 -0.79 20.29
CA ILE A 72 22.43 0.25 19.52
C ILE A 72 21.58 -0.35 18.40
N TYR A 73 22.15 -1.29 17.63
CA TYR A 73 21.48 -1.84 16.46
C TYR A 73 20.09 -2.47 16.76
N PRO A 74 19.83 -3.10 17.93
CA PRO A 74 18.51 -3.66 18.23
C PRO A 74 17.43 -2.59 18.22
N PHE A 75 17.73 -1.41 18.79
CA PHE A 75 16.79 -0.30 18.88
C PHE A 75 16.56 0.38 17.54
N ILE A 76 17.61 0.51 16.71
CA ILE A 76 17.47 1.06 15.36
C ILE A 76 16.57 0.17 14.51
N PHE A 77 16.82 -1.14 14.46
CA PHE A 77 16.01 -2.02 13.63
C PHE A 77 14.57 -2.08 14.15
N LEU A 78 14.36 -2.20 15.47
CA LEU A 78 13.01 -2.24 16.05
C LEU A 78 12.27 -0.96 15.73
N CYS A 79 12.88 0.21 15.95
CA CYS A 79 12.22 1.47 15.64
C CYS A 79 11.84 1.61 14.16
N VAL A 80 12.73 1.19 13.25
CA VAL A 80 12.46 1.24 11.81
C VAL A 80 11.30 0.30 11.43
N TYR A 81 11.28 -0.94 11.92
CA TYR A 81 10.26 -1.91 11.50
C TYR A 81 8.95 -1.80 12.30
N ASP A 82 8.99 -1.52 13.59
CA ASP A 82 7.79 -1.20 14.38
C ASP A 82 7.18 0.13 13.97
N GLY A 83 8.00 1.07 13.47
CA GLY A 83 7.51 2.34 12.92
C GLY A 83 6.63 2.16 11.68
N LEU A 84 6.71 1.02 10.98
CA LEU A 84 5.75 0.66 9.91
C LEU A 84 4.34 0.40 10.44
N LEU A 85 4.20 0.21 11.76
CA LEU A 85 2.96 -0.13 12.44
C LEU A 85 2.31 1.08 13.14
N TRP A 86 3.02 2.21 13.20
CA TRP A 86 2.50 3.42 13.79
C TRP A 86 1.47 4.06 12.86
N ARG A 87 0.37 4.60 13.40
CA ARG A 87 -0.75 5.17 12.62
C ARG A 87 -0.43 6.55 12.02
N ASP A 88 0.69 6.62 11.34
CA ASP A 88 1.21 7.81 10.69
C ASP A 88 1.93 7.47 9.37
N SER A 89 1.32 7.83 8.25
CA SER A 89 1.84 7.52 6.92
C SER A 89 3.19 8.18 6.61
N SER A 90 3.46 9.37 7.16
CA SER A 90 4.75 10.06 6.94
C SER A 90 5.90 9.30 7.60
N THR A 91 5.69 8.88 8.84
CA THR A 91 6.58 8.01 9.59
C THR A 91 6.79 6.68 8.86
N CYS A 92 5.71 6.02 8.43
CA CYS A 92 5.80 4.78 7.67
C CYS A 92 6.67 4.93 6.41
N HIS A 93 6.53 6.02 5.64
CA HIS A 93 7.37 6.30 4.48
C HIS A 93 8.86 6.41 4.82
N LYS A 94 9.20 7.10 5.91
CA LYS A 94 10.59 7.22 6.38
C LYS A 94 11.14 5.84 6.79
N CYS A 95 10.36 5.07 7.53
CA CYS A 95 10.71 3.69 7.91
C CYS A 95 10.96 2.80 6.69
N ILE A 96 10.13 2.88 5.66
CA ILE A 96 10.35 2.10 4.43
C ILE A 96 11.67 2.49 3.76
N SER A 97 12.02 3.78 3.74
CA SER A 97 13.28 4.26 3.15
C SER A 97 14.52 3.75 3.89
N LEU A 98 14.41 3.48 5.19
CA LEU A 98 15.47 2.94 6.03
C LEU A 98 15.49 1.41 6.08
N GLY A 99 14.33 0.77 5.90
CA GLY A 99 14.15 -0.67 6.13
C GLY A 99 15.10 -1.54 5.31
N TRP A 100 15.20 -1.26 4.00
CA TRP A 100 16.06 -2.07 3.13
C TRP A 100 17.57 -1.90 3.43
N PRO A 101 18.13 -0.68 3.54
CA PRO A 101 19.51 -0.49 3.98
C PRO A 101 19.83 -1.14 5.34
N VAL A 102 18.93 -1.02 6.32
CA VAL A 102 19.08 -1.65 7.65
C VAL A 102 19.14 -3.17 7.52
N LEU A 103 18.22 -3.80 6.77
CA LEU A 103 18.23 -5.24 6.56
C LEU A 103 19.50 -5.71 5.83
N LYS A 104 19.93 -5.00 4.79
CA LYS A 104 21.19 -5.32 4.08
C LYS A 104 22.38 -5.32 5.03
N GLN A 105 22.45 -4.34 5.94
CA GLN A 105 23.52 -4.27 6.93
C GLN A 105 23.44 -5.44 7.92
N MET A 106 22.25 -5.75 8.44
CA MET A 106 22.06 -6.90 9.36
C MET A 106 22.43 -8.24 8.71
N LEU A 107 22.16 -8.40 7.40
CA LEU A 107 22.58 -9.58 6.64
C LEU A 107 24.10 -9.64 6.47
N ALA A 108 24.75 -8.51 6.18
CA ALA A 108 26.20 -8.42 6.07
C ALA A 108 26.91 -8.75 7.40
N ASP A 109 26.36 -8.26 8.51
CA ASP A 109 26.86 -8.49 9.86
C ASP A 109 26.40 -9.85 10.44
N LYS A 110 25.58 -10.61 9.71
CA LYS A 110 25.03 -11.92 10.10
C LYS A 110 24.25 -11.90 11.44
N THR A 111 23.57 -10.79 11.73
CA THR A 111 22.78 -10.60 12.96
C THR A 111 21.32 -11.01 12.79
N VAL A 112 20.88 -11.34 11.56
CA VAL A 112 19.52 -11.82 11.30
C VAL A 112 19.36 -13.25 11.81
N THR A 113 18.38 -13.44 12.70
CA THR A 113 17.94 -14.75 13.18
C THR A 113 16.56 -15.10 12.59
N SER A 114 16.09 -16.35 12.76
CA SER A 114 14.74 -16.72 12.35
C SER A 114 13.68 -15.82 12.99
N ALA A 115 13.79 -15.51 14.30
CA ALA A 115 12.84 -14.65 14.99
C ALA A 115 12.82 -13.22 14.42
N VAL A 116 13.99 -12.66 14.10
CA VAL A 116 14.10 -11.37 13.42
C VAL A 116 13.45 -11.44 12.04
N ALA A 117 13.77 -12.46 11.23
CA ALA A 117 13.20 -12.62 9.89
C ALA A 117 11.66 -12.70 9.90
N HIS A 118 11.08 -13.39 10.89
CA HIS A 118 9.63 -13.43 11.10
C HIS A 118 9.07 -12.03 11.40
N HIS A 119 9.70 -11.32 12.34
CA HIS A 119 9.26 -9.99 12.74
C HIS A 119 9.32 -8.99 11.57
N LEU A 120 10.42 -8.97 10.80
CA LEU A 120 10.58 -8.07 9.65
C LEU A 120 9.48 -8.28 8.61
N LEU A 121 9.21 -9.54 8.22
CA LEU A 121 8.18 -9.85 7.25
C LEU A 121 6.79 -9.53 7.81
N HIS A 122 6.52 -9.88 9.07
CA HIS A 122 5.27 -9.56 9.75
C HIS A 122 5.01 -8.05 9.78
N ALA A 123 6.01 -7.25 10.17
CA ALA A 123 5.90 -5.81 10.25
C ALA A 123 5.56 -5.18 8.89
N VAL A 124 6.18 -5.65 7.80
CA VAL A 124 5.87 -5.15 6.45
C VAL A 124 4.45 -5.52 6.00
N LEU A 125 4.01 -6.76 6.24
CA LEU A 125 2.65 -7.20 5.89
C LEU A 125 1.59 -6.43 6.69
N LEU A 126 1.83 -6.21 7.98
CA LEU A 126 0.92 -5.44 8.83
C LEU A 126 0.94 -3.94 8.45
N GLY A 127 2.10 -3.39 8.10
CA GLY A 127 2.21 -2.05 7.53
C GLY A 127 1.40 -1.91 6.23
N LEU A 128 1.41 -2.93 5.36
CA LEU A 128 0.57 -2.96 4.15
C LEU A 128 -0.92 -2.95 4.47
N LYS A 129 -1.32 -3.59 5.56
CA LYS A 129 -2.70 -3.56 6.06
C LYS A 129 -3.10 -2.21 6.63
N LEU A 130 -2.19 -1.52 7.32
CA LEU A 130 -2.46 -0.21 7.93
C LEU A 130 -2.41 0.95 6.93
N HIS A 131 -1.44 0.94 6.02
CA HIS A 131 -1.12 2.08 5.15
C HIS A 131 -1.38 1.83 3.66
N GLY A 132 -1.78 0.62 3.28
CA GLY A 132 -1.97 0.21 1.88
C GLY A 132 -3.12 0.90 1.13
N GLN A 133 -3.92 1.73 1.79
CA GLN A 133 -5.03 2.45 1.17
C GLN A 133 -4.58 3.54 0.17
N HIS A 134 -3.33 4.03 0.32
CA HIS A 134 -2.73 5.01 -0.56
C HIS A 134 -1.77 4.34 -1.53
N GLU A 135 -1.93 4.60 -2.83
CA GLU A 135 -1.18 3.92 -3.90
C GLU A 135 0.35 4.09 -3.76
N ALA A 136 0.82 5.28 -3.40
CA ALA A 136 2.26 5.55 -3.24
C ALA A 136 2.86 4.72 -2.08
N GLY A 137 2.25 4.76 -0.90
CA GLY A 137 2.69 3.99 0.27
C GLY A 137 2.60 2.48 0.04
N GLN A 138 1.50 2.04 -0.57
CA GLN A 138 1.30 0.65 -1.00
C GLN A 138 2.42 0.19 -1.94
N ALA A 139 2.76 0.98 -2.95
CA ALA A 139 3.80 0.63 -3.91
C ALA A 139 5.17 0.50 -3.24
N MET A 140 5.48 1.33 -2.25
CA MET A 140 6.73 1.25 -1.48
C MET A 140 6.75 0.02 -0.57
N LEU A 141 5.68 -0.24 0.18
CA LEU A 141 5.55 -1.43 1.05
C LEU A 141 5.58 -2.74 0.27
N LEU A 142 4.95 -2.78 -0.91
CA LEU A 142 5.03 -3.95 -1.81
C LEU A 142 6.46 -4.20 -2.29
N SER A 143 7.24 -3.14 -2.52
CA SER A 143 8.64 -3.27 -2.95
C SER A 143 9.51 -3.79 -1.80
N LEU A 144 9.39 -3.17 -0.62
CA LEU A 144 10.10 -3.60 0.58
C LEU A 144 9.73 -5.05 0.96
N GLY A 145 8.44 -5.39 0.94
CA GLY A 145 7.96 -6.74 1.28
C GLY A 145 8.49 -7.80 0.33
N LEU A 146 8.55 -7.51 -0.97
CA LEU A 146 9.17 -8.40 -1.95
C LEU A 146 10.67 -8.56 -1.68
N GLN A 147 11.41 -7.47 -1.45
CA GLN A 147 12.85 -7.51 -1.16
C GLN A 147 13.17 -8.31 0.12
N VAL A 148 12.40 -8.06 1.19
CA VAL A 148 12.51 -8.77 2.47
C VAL A 148 12.23 -10.25 2.27
N TYR A 149 11.16 -10.61 1.55
CA TYR A 149 10.83 -12.00 1.29
C TYR A 149 11.90 -12.70 0.45
N GLU A 150 12.32 -12.09 -0.66
CA GLU A 150 13.27 -12.66 -1.61
C GLU A 150 14.62 -12.97 -0.96
N VAL A 151 15.12 -12.08 -0.09
CA VAL A 151 16.42 -12.28 0.57
C VAL A 151 16.35 -13.23 1.76
N LEU A 152 15.25 -13.20 2.53
CA LEU A 152 15.13 -13.99 3.76
C LEU A 152 14.62 -15.41 3.49
N ARG A 153 13.78 -15.62 2.48
CA ARG A 153 13.12 -16.90 2.21
C ARG A 153 14.10 -18.07 1.98
N PRO A 154 15.23 -17.88 1.28
CA PRO A 154 16.25 -18.93 1.14
C PRO A 154 17.03 -19.21 2.43
N LEU A 155 17.16 -18.21 3.32
CA LEU A 155 17.92 -18.30 4.57
C LEU A 155 17.09 -18.86 5.72
N PHE A 156 15.80 -18.52 5.74
CA PHE A 156 14.85 -18.84 6.80
C PHE A 156 13.57 -19.43 6.18
N PRO A 157 13.52 -20.74 5.92
CA PRO A 157 12.41 -21.36 5.20
C PRO A 157 11.06 -21.34 5.95
N ASP A 158 11.10 -21.04 7.24
CA ASP A 158 9.96 -20.92 8.15
C ASP A 158 9.19 -19.61 8.00
N ILE A 159 9.76 -18.55 7.39
CA ILE A 159 9.02 -17.28 7.15
C ILE A 159 7.78 -17.44 6.26
N ARG A 160 7.66 -18.57 5.55
CA ARG A 160 6.44 -18.97 4.85
C ARG A 160 5.22 -19.06 5.79
N LEU A 161 5.45 -19.39 7.06
CA LEU A 161 4.41 -19.46 8.09
C LEU A 161 3.83 -18.07 8.35
N VAL A 162 4.65 -17.02 8.34
CA VAL A 162 4.18 -15.63 8.45
C VAL A 162 3.25 -15.28 7.30
N MET A 163 3.61 -15.65 6.06
CA MET A 163 2.74 -15.44 4.90
C MET A 163 1.39 -16.12 5.07
N GLN A 164 1.39 -17.39 5.47
CA GLN A 164 0.15 -18.17 5.66
C GLN A 164 -0.70 -17.66 6.83
N GLN A 165 -0.07 -17.17 7.89
CA GLN A 165 -0.76 -16.64 9.06
C GLN A 165 -1.37 -15.25 8.81
N GLN A 166 -0.65 -14.38 8.09
CA GLN A 166 -1.06 -13.00 7.90
C GLN A 166 -2.01 -12.82 6.70
N ILE A 167 -1.88 -13.65 5.66
CA ILE A 167 -2.64 -13.52 4.42
C ILE A 167 -3.84 -14.49 4.45
N PRO A 168 -5.08 -13.99 4.46
CA PRO A 168 -6.27 -14.85 4.35
C PRO A 168 -6.21 -15.73 3.10
N TYR A 169 -6.63 -16.98 3.23
CA TYR A 169 -6.72 -17.94 2.11
C TYR A 169 -5.37 -18.23 1.40
N CYS A 170 -4.24 -17.89 2.02
CA CYS A 170 -2.92 -18.26 1.50
C CYS A 170 -2.70 -19.77 1.67
N THR A 171 -2.86 -20.51 0.57
CA THR A 171 -2.64 -21.96 0.52
C THR A 171 -1.17 -22.28 0.27
N GLU A 172 -0.73 -23.49 0.65
CA GLU A 172 0.62 -23.96 0.33
C GLU A 172 0.88 -23.95 -1.19
N THR A 173 -0.12 -24.27 -2.00
CA THR A 173 -0.02 -24.26 -3.46
C THR A 173 0.17 -22.85 -4.03
N SER A 174 -0.58 -21.86 -3.53
CA SER A 174 -0.42 -20.47 -4.01
C SER A 174 0.92 -19.90 -3.61
N LEU A 175 1.40 -20.22 -2.41
CA LEU A 175 2.71 -19.79 -1.92
C LEU A 175 3.86 -20.47 -2.69
N LYS A 176 3.75 -21.77 -2.98
CA LYS A 176 4.72 -22.49 -3.80
C LYS A 176 4.82 -21.92 -5.22
N SER A 177 3.68 -21.62 -5.85
CA SER A 177 3.66 -20.97 -7.16
C SER A 177 4.28 -19.57 -7.15
N PHE A 178 4.23 -18.87 -6.01
CA PHE A 178 4.91 -17.60 -5.81
C PHE A 178 6.42 -17.79 -5.61
N ASP A 179 6.84 -18.73 -4.76
CA ASP A 179 8.24 -19.12 -4.56
C ASP A 179 8.93 -19.45 -5.90
N ASP A 180 8.29 -20.26 -6.75
CA ASP A 180 8.80 -20.64 -8.07
C ASP A 180 9.06 -19.42 -8.98
N LYS A 181 8.25 -18.36 -8.86
CA LYS A 181 8.37 -17.13 -9.66
C LYS A 181 9.42 -16.16 -9.12
N VAL A 182 9.66 -16.17 -7.82
CA VAL A 182 10.53 -15.17 -7.15
C VAL A 182 11.93 -15.72 -6.92
N LEU A 183 12.06 -16.98 -6.51
CA LEU A 183 13.33 -17.58 -6.07
C LEU A 183 14.05 -18.39 -7.16
N HIS A 184 13.29 -19.04 -8.05
CA HIS A 184 13.83 -20.06 -8.97
C HIS A 184 14.05 -19.57 -10.41
N VAL A 185 13.92 -18.27 -10.67
CA VAL A 185 14.10 -17.71 -12.01
C VAL A 185 15.45 -17.03 -12.12
N ALA A 186 16.25 -17.44 -13.11
CA ALA A 186 17.52 -16.78 -13.43
C ALA A 186 17.30 -15.26 -13.61
N PRO A 187 18.18 -14.39 -13.08
CA PRO A 187 17.97 -12.94 -13.03
C PRO A 187 17.72 -12.28 -14.41
N GLN A 188 18.06 -12.97 -15.49
CA GLN A 188 17.83 -12.55 -16.89
C GLN A 188 16.40 -12.81 -17.41
N LYS A 189 15.56 -13.62 -16.73
CA LYS A 189 14.30 -14.14 -17.30
C LYS A 189 13.02 -13.47 -16.82
N GLN A 190 13.03 -12.75 -15.69
CA GLN A 190 11.81 -12.16 -15.14
C GLN A 190 12.09 -10.78 -14.54
N SER A 191 11.33 -9.78 -14.98
CA SER A 191 11.48 -8.41 -14.50
C SER A 191 10.95 -8.25 -13.08
N ASP A 192 11.56 -7.35 -12.31
CA ASP A 192 11.12 -6.99 -10.95
C ASP A 192 9.66 -6.56 -10.90
N LYS A 193 9.19 -5.90 -11.98
CA LYS A 193 7.78 -5.56 -12.15
C LYS A 193 6.88 -6.80 -12.04
N ARG A 194 7.21 -7.89 -12.73
CA ARG A 194 6.42 -9.14 -12.68
C ARG A 194 6.45 -9.80 -11.30
N LYS A 195 7.59 -9.79 -10.62
CA LYS A 195 7.70 -10.30 -9.25
C LYS A 195 6.83 -9.48 -8.30
N LYS A 196 6.88 -8.16 -8.41
CA LYS A 196 6.05 -7.22 -7.63
C LYS A 196 4.56 -7.41 -7.89
N ASP A 197 4.15 -7.58 -9.15
CA ASP A 197 2.75 -7.86 -9.50
C ASP A 197 2.28 -9.20 -8.92
N ALA A 198 3.13 -10.24 -8.95
CA ALA A 198 2.83 -11.53 -8.34
C ALA A 198 2.71 -11.42 -6.80
N PHE A 199 3.59 -10.66 -6.16
CA PHE A 199 3.52 -10.39 -4.72
C PHE A 199 2.26 -9.62 -4.37
N LYS A 200 1.94 -8.54 -5.10
CA LYS A 200 0.71 -7.76 -4.94
C LYS A 200 -0.54 -8.63 -5.05
N LYS A 201 -0.57 -9.58 -5.98
CA LYS A 201 -1.67 -10.53 -6.12
C LYS A 201 -1.78 -11.47 -4.92
N LEU A 202 -0.64 -11.93 -4.38
CA LEU A 202 -0.65 -12.82 -3.22
C LEU A 202 -1.15 -12.11 -1.96
N VAL A 203 -0.80 -10.83 -1.77
CA VAL A 203 -1.16 -10.04 -0.58
C VAL A 203 -2.40 -9.18 -0.76
N SER A 204 -3.16 -9.33 -1.85
CA SER A 204 -4.25 -8.41 -2.22
C SER A 204 -5.30 -8.23 -1.12
N ASP A 205 -5.59 -9.30 -0.39
CA ASP A 205 -6.66 -9.34 0.60
C ASP A 205 -6.30 -8.64 1.91
N ILE A 206 -5.01 -8.38 2.13
CA ILE A 206 -4.53 -7.65 3.32
C ILE A 206 -4.20 -6.19 3.03
N ILE A 207 -4.21 -5.75 1.77
CA ILE A 207 -3.91 -4.35 1.44
C ILE A 207 -5.01 -3.47 2.06
N GLY A 208 -4.60 -2.47 2.84
CA GLY A 208 -5.50 -1.52 3.48
C GLY A 208 -6.47 -0.92 2.47
N LYS A 209 -7.75 -0.78 2.85
CA LYS A 209 -8.81 -0.21 2.02
C LYS A 209 -9.25 1.12 2.62
N ASN A 210 -9.72 2.04 1.77
CA ASN A 210 -10.20 3.33 2.26
C ASN A 210 -11.48 3.14 3.09
N LEU A 211 -11.66 3.91 4.18
CA LEU A 211 -12.87 3.87 5.01
C LEU A 211 -14.16 4.01 4.19
N GLY A 212 -14.16 4.85 3.14
CA GLY A 212 -15.30 5.01 2.22
C GLY A 212 -15.63 3.76 1.39
N GLU A 213 -14.74 2.78 1.29
CA GLU A 213 -14.99 1.49 0.64
C GLU A 213 -15.53 0.45 1.63
N HIS A 214 -15.20 0.57 2.91
CA HIS A 214 -15.77 -0.28 3.97
C HIS A 214 -17.28 -0.05 4.18
N PHE A 215 -17.76 1.17 3.92
CA PHE A 215 -19.19 1.52 4.01
C PHE A 215 -19.92 1.49 2.67
N LYS A 216 -19.23 1.19 1.56
CA LYS A 216 -19.91 0.82 0.31
C LYS A 216 -20.53 -0.55 0.55
N LYS A 217 -21.84 -0.57 0.84
CA LYS A 217 -22.64 -1.79 0.88
C LYS A 217 -22.33 -2.60 -0.39
N GLU A 218 -21.68 -3.76 -0.23
CA GLU A 218 -21.48 -4.69 -1.34
C GLU A 218 -22.85 -5.02 -1.90
N ARG A 219 -23.18 -4.44 -3.06
CA ARG A 219 -24.42 -4.75 -3.76
C ARG A 219 -24.21 -6.12 -4.40
N HIS A 220 -24.39 -7.18 -3.61
CA HIS A 220 -24.86 -8.44 -4.15
C HIS A 220 -26.23 -8.16 -4.75
N PHE A 221 -26.26 -7.78 -6.03
CA PHE A 221 -27.46 -7.94 -6.82
C PHE A 221 -27.60 -9.46 -7.00
N GLU A 222 -28.21 -10.13 -6.01
CA GLU A 222 -29.07 -11.25 -6.36
C GLU A 222 -29.91 -10.78 -7.54
N ARG A 223 -30.08 -11.60 -8.57
CA ARG A 223 -30.81 -11.24 -9.78
C ARG A 223 -32.22 -10.82 -9.38
N LEU A 224 -32.39 -9.54 -9.06
CA LEU A 224 -33.65 -8.99 -8.64
C LEU A 224 -34.57 -9.15 -9.85
N PRO A 225 -35.76 -9.75 -9.67
CA PRO A 225 -36.73 -9.83 -10.74
C PRO A 225 -36.92 -8.43 -11.33
N PRO A 226 -36.88 -8.28 -12.67
CA PRO A 226 -37.01 -6.96 -13.28
C PRO A 226 -38.32 -6.31 -12.84
N ILE A 227 -38.22 -5.19 -12.13
CA ILE A 227 -39.37 -4.47 -11.53
C ILE A 227 -40.28 -3.87 -12.61
N PHE A 228 -39.74 -3.67 -13.82
CA PHE A 228 -40.50 -3.19 -14.96
C PHE A 228 -40.23 -4.10 -16.16
N GLN A 229 -41.26 -4.84 -16.57
CA GLN A 229 -41.31 -5.35 -17.94
C GLN A 229 -41.52 -4.12 -18.82
N LEU A 230 -40.43 -3.56 -19.38
CA LEU A 230 -40.56 -2.64 -20.50
C LEU A 230 -41.33 -3.40 -21.58
N LYS A 231 -42.61 -3.06 -21.76
CA LYS A 231 -43.36 -3.47 -22.93
C LYS A 231 -42.53 -3.01 -24.13
N ASN A 232 -42.09 -3.97 -24.93
CA ASN A 232 -41.22 -3.76 -26.08
C ASN A 232 -41.66 -2.50 -26.83
N LYS A 233 -40.71 -1.58 -27.04
CA LYS A 233 -40.88 -0.47 -27.98
C LYS A 233 -41.33 -1.06 -29.31
N LEU A 234 -42.46 -0.57 -29.83
CA LEU A 234 -42.89 -0.88 -31.19
C LEU A 234 -41.79 -0.51 -32.20
N PRO A 235 -41.75 -1.18 -33.35
CA PRO A 235 -40.66 -1.06 -34.32
C PRO A 235 -40.54 0.37 -34.85
N SER A 236 -39.29 0.79 -35.04
CA SER A 236 -38.87 1.99 -35.76
C SER A 236 -39.68 2.22 -37.04
N LEU A 237 -40.52 3.26 -37.06
CA LEU A 237 -41.10 3.82 -38.28
C LEU A 237 -40.36 5.10 -38.64
N ASP A 238 -39.43 4.99 -39.59
CA ASP A 238 -39.01 6.09 -40.46
C ASP A 238 -40.21 6.52 -41.29
N ILE A 239 -40.85 7.65 -40.98
CA ILE A 239 -41.70 8.37 -41.94
C ILE A 239 -41.53 9.87 -41.68
N LEU A 240 -40.62 10.47 -42.44
CA LEU A 240 -40.78 11.82 -42.93
C LEU A 240 -42.01 11.87 -43.85
N ASP A 241 -42.67 13.02 -43.83
CA ASP A 241 -43.71 13.50 -44.75
C ASP A 241 -45.19 13.32 -44.37
N ALA A 242 -45.73 14.51 -44.07
CA ALA A 242 -46.96 15.08 -44.59
C ALA A 242 -48.31 14.58 -44.05
N SER A 243 -49.01 15.57 -43.46
CA SER A 243 -50.46 15.72 -43.45
C SER A 243 -51.28 14.56 -42.91
N GLU A 244 -51.68 14.65 -41.64
CA GLU A 244 -53.08 14.78 -41.23
C GLU A 244 -53.17 14.70 -39.69
N SER A 245 -53.68 15.79 -39.09
CA SER A 245 -54.26 15.88 -37.74
C SER A 245 -53.69 14.97 -36.64
N THR A 246 -52.49 15.32 -36.12
CA THR A 246 -52.07 14.84 -34.80
C THR A 246 -53.13 15.22 -33.76
N GLY A 247 -53.77 14.22 -33.14
CA GLY A 247 -54.90 14.32 -32.20
C GLY A 247 -54.64 15.08 -30.89
N LEU A 248 -53.69 16.01 -30.87
CA LEU A 248 -53.43 16.97 -29.79
C LEU A 248 -54.60 17.95 -29.59
N ALA A 249 -55.40 18.21 -30.64
CA ALA A 249 -56.58 19.08 -30.54
C ALA A 249 -57.71 18.47 -29.68
N ASN A 250 -57.76 17.14 -29.51
CA ASN A 250 -58.79 16.46 -28.70
C ASN A 250 -58.45 16.39 -27.20
N LEU A 251 -57.25 16.81 -26.78
CA LEU A 251 -56.81 16.78 -25.38
C LEU A 251 -57.19 18.05 -24.60
N PHE A 252 -57.69 19.09 -25.28
CA PHE A 252 -58.10 20.36 -24.67
C PHE A 252 -59.59 20.68 -24.86
N CYS A 253 -60.38 19.76 -25.42
CA CYS A 253 -61.83 19.88 -25.40
C CYS A 253 -62.34 19.48 -24.00
N VAL A 254 -62.63 20.51 -23.21
CA VAL A 254 -63.42 20.43 -21.98
C VAL A 254 -64.84 20.04 -22.38
N ASP A 255 -65.28 18.82 -22.06
CA ASP A 255 -66.70 18.50 -22.11
C ASP A 255 -67.41 19.26 -20.99
N ALA A 256 -67.82 20.47 -21.35
CA ALA A 256 -68.86 21.20 -20.67
C ALA A 256 -70.20 20.50 -20.93
N THR A 257 -70.91 20.27 -19.83
CA THR A 257 -72.38 20.28 -19.66
C THR A 257 -73.22 19.04 -19.96
N LYS A 258 -73.96 18.73 -18.87
CA LYS A 258 -75.37 18.30 -18.75
C LYS A 258 -75.68 16.81 -18.75
#